data_AF-A0A140LBT9-F1
#
_entry.id   AF-A0A140LBT9-F1
#
_cell.length_a   1.000
_cell.length_b   1.000
_cell.length_c   1.000
_cell.angle_alpha   90.00
_cell.angle_beta   90.00
_cell.angle_gamma   90.00
#
_symmetry.space_group_name_H-M   'P 1'
#
loop_
_entity.id
_entity.type
_entity.pdbx_description
1 polymer ?
#
loop_
_entity_poly.entity_id
_entity_poly.type
_entity_poly.pdbx_seq_one_letter_code
_entity_poly.pdbx_strand_id
1 'polypeptide(L)'
;MSQEVNTDTLFDKIKEDSPGKKDPVLEELESVINELQRDEDKKDEDKKDKDKKEHKKIGIEFECGDCCKKVINGSKLFFIPGFAVLLPAHGDCLFMKVFSGGKLVDKQIMRAIIIPVDRICAIEINPVQVDP
;
A
#
# COMPACT_ATOMS: atom_id res chain seq x y z
N MET A 1 -13.97 -12.34 41.28
CA MET A 1 -13.23 -13.48 40.68
C MET A 1 -13.27 -13.28 39.18
N SER A 2 -12.38 -12.44 38.65
CA SER A 2 -12.31 -12.14 37.22
C SER A 2 -11.41 -13.20 36.59
N GLN A 3 -11.94 -13.97 35.63
CA GLN A 3 -11.13 -14.90 34.85
C GLN A 3 -10.31 -14.09 33.85
N GLU A 4 -8.99 -14.07 34.06
CA GLU A 4 -8.04 -13.59 33.06
C GLU A 4 -8.04 -14.58 31.89
N VAL A 5 -8.57 -14.16 30.75
CA VAL A 5 -8.47 -14.91 29.49
C VAL A 5 -7.09 -14.59 28.91
N ASN A 6 -6.18 -15.55 29.00
CA ASN A 6 -4.86 -15.49 28.40
C ASN A 6 -5.00 -15.40 26.87
N THR A 7 -4.70 -14.22 26.31
CA THR A 7 -4.82 -13.89 24.88
C THR A 7 -3.74 -14.50 24.01
N ASP A 8 -2.71 -15.11 24.59
CA ASP A 8 -1.55 -15.60 23.83
C ASP A 8 -1.85 -16.91 23.08
N THR A 9 -2.81 -17.71 23.57
CA THR A 9 -3.18 -18.98 22.93
C THR A 9 -4.16 -18.88 21.75
N LEU A 10 -4.72 -17.70 21.47
CA LEU A 10 -5.70 -17.54 20.38
C LEU A 10 -5.01 -17.29 19.02
N PHE A 11 -3.80 -16.72 19.03
CA PHE A 11 -3.02 -16.48 17.81
C PHE A 11 -2.31 -17.73 17.28
N ASP A 12 -2.00 -18.70 18.15
CA ASP A 12 -1.32 -19.93 17.72
C ASP A 12 -2.21 -20.86 16.89
N LYS A 13 -3.54 -20.79 17.04
CA LYS A 13 -4.48 -21.67 16.33
C LYS A 13 -4.89 -21.18 14.93
N ILE A 14 -4.49 -19.97 14.53
CA ILE A 14 -4.78 -19.45 13.18
C ILE A 14 -3.60 -19.73 12.22
N LYS A 15 -2.48 -20.26 12.75
CA LYS A 15 -1.28 -20.55 11.95
C LYS A 15 -1.32 -21.90 11.24
N GLU A 16 -2.39 -22.67 11.41
CA GLU A 16 -2.50 -24.04 10.94
C GLU A 16 -3.70 -24.21 9.99
N ASP A 17 -3.73 -23.43 8.90
CA ASP A 17 -4.39 -23.92 7.68
C ASP A 17 -3.85 -23.22 6.42
N SER A 18 -3.29 -24.06 5.55
CA SER A 18 -2.84 -23.81 4.17
C SER A 18 -1.50 -23.08 3.97
N PRO A 19 -0.42 -23.81 3.63
CA PRO A 19 0.70 -23.23 2.90
C PRO A 19 0.22 -22.99 1.47
N GLY A 20 -0.54 -21.92 1.26
CA GLY A 20 -0.74 -21.38 -0.07
C GLY A 20 0.65 -21.08 -0.62
N LYS A 21 1.08 -21.85 -1.63
CA LYS A 21 2.29 -21.49 -2.40
C LYS A 21 2.13 -20.03 -2.77
N LYS A 22 2.96 -19.16 -2.19
CA LYS A 22 3.01 -17.77 -2.61
C LYS A 22 3.30 -17.79 -4.10
N ASP A 23 2.48 -17.07 -4.86
CA ASP A 23 2.67 -16.98 -6.29
C ASP A 23 4.09 -16.41 -6.53
N PRO A 24 4.98 -17.12 -7.26
CA PRO A 24 6.36 -16.67 -7.45
C PRO A 24 6.43 -15.26 -8.06
N VAL A 25 5.42 -14.84 -8.82
CA VAL A 25 5.34 -13.48 -9.38
C VAL A 25 5.14 -12.44 -8.28
N LEU A 26 4.34 -12.74 -7.26
CA LEU A 26 4.11 -11.83 -6.14
C LEU A 26 5.34 -11.71 -5.24
N GLU A 27 6.09 -12.79 -5.03
CA GLU A 27 7.34 -12.72 -4.26
C GLU A 27 8.40 -11.86 -4.96
N GLU A 28 8.50 -11.96 -6.29
CA GLU A 28 9.42 -11.14 -7.07
C GLU A 28 9.00 -9.65 -7.02
N LEU A 29 7.71 -9.35 -7.17
CA LEU A 29 7.17 -8.00 -7.03
C LEU A 29 7.37 -7.42 -5.63
N GLU A 30 7.13 -8.22 -4.58
CA GLU A 30 7.41 -7.85 -3.19
C GLU A 30 8.88 -7.48 -3.01
N SER A 31 9.80 -8.28 -3.55
CA SER A 31 11.24 -8.00 -3.46
C SER A 31 11.61 -6.68 -4.14
N VAL A 32 11.12 -6.45 -5.37
CA VAL A 32 11.39 -5.22 -6.12
C VAL A 32 10.82 -3.99 -5.40
N ILE A 33 9.60 -4.08 -4.89
CA ILE A 33 8.96 -2.99 -4.13
C ILE A 33 9.74 -2.70 -2.85
N ASN A 34 10.17 -3.74 -2.13
CA ASN A 34 10.99 -3.60 -0.94
C ASN A 34 12.37 -2.97 -1.26
N GLU A 35 12.98 -3.26 -2.41
CA GLU A 35 14.21 -2.58 -2.85
C GLU A 35 13.98 -1.10 -3.12
N LEU A 36 12.88 -0.75 -3.79
CA LEU A 36 12.56 0.64 -4.13
C LEU A 36 12.27 1.50 -2.89
N GLN A 37 11.80 0.87 -1.80
CA GLN A 37 11.49 1.49 -0.51
C GLN A 37 12.68 1.53 0.48
N ARG A 38 13.77 0.77 0.25
CA ARG A 38 14.90 0.60 1.20
C ARG A 38 15.79 1.84 1.40
N ASP A 39 15.55 2.94 0.68
CA ASP A 39 16.39 4.15 0.69
C ASP A 39 16.06 5.16 1.84
N GLU A 40 15.13 4.82 2.74
CA GLU A 40 14.50 5.81 3.64
C GLU A 40 14.84 5.67 5.14
N ASP A 41 15.41 4.54 5.61
CA ASP A 41 15.62 4.31 7.05
C ASP A 41 16.99 4.75 7.61
N LYS A 42 17.86 5.38 6.81
CA LYS A 42 19.20 5.81 7.27
C LYS A 42 19.27 7.32 7.59
N LYS A 43 19.20 7.58 8.90
CA LYS A 43 19.78 8.68 9.69
C LYS A 43 19.09 10.04 9.62
N ASP A 44 18.10 10.20 10.49
CA ASP A 44 18.07 11.37 11.38
C ASP A 44 19.30 11.33 12.28
N GLU A 45 20.30 12.15 11.96
CA GLU A 45 21.24 12.79 12.89
C GLU A 45 22.28 13.53 12.04
N ASP A 46 22.22 14.87 12.11
CA ASP A 46 23.16 15.85 11.55
C ASP A 46 23.23 16.00 10.01
N LYS A 47 22.35 16.82 9.45
CA LYS A 47 22.75 17.80 8.41
C LYS A 47 21.76 18.96 8.23
N LYS A 48 22.16 20.10 8.79
CA LYS A 48 21.78 21.45 8.31
C LYS A 48 22.42 21.60 6.93
N ASP A 49 21.69 21.32 5.85
CA ASP A 49 21.80 22.02 4.56
C ASP A 49 20.84 21.42 3.53
N LYS A 50 20.36 22.33 2.67
CA LYS A 50 19.34 22.17 1.63
C LYS A 50 19.62 20.98 0.70
N ASP A 51 18.71 20.02 0.70
CA ASP A 51 18.12 19.43 -0.51
C ASP A 51 16.84 18.71 -0.09
N LYS A 52 15.71 19.10 -0.67
CA LYS A 52 14.39 18.51 -0.40
C LYS A 52 14.44 17.08 -0.95
N LYS A 53 14.82 16.08 -0.15
CA LYS A 53 14.82 14.68 -0.57
C LYS A 53 13.34 14.31 -0.81
N GLU A 54 12.93 14.31 -2.08
CA GLU A 54 11.57 13.90 -2.45
C GLU A 54 11.42 12.41 -2.14
N HIS A 55 10.64 12.10 -1.10
CA HIS A 55 10.24 10.73 -0.79
C HIS A 55 9.50 10.15 -1.99
N LYS A 56 9.90 8.95 -2.43
CA LYS A 56 9.26 8.29 -3.57
C LYS A 56 7.81 8.02 -3.21
N LYS A 57 6.88 8.54 -4.01
CA LYS A 57 5.44 8.32 -3.78
C LYS A 57 4.99 7.08 -4.50
N ILE A 58 4.06 6.33 -3.91
CA ILE A 58 3.51 5.12 -4.50
C ILE A 58 2.06 5.40 -4.90
N GLY A 59 1.69 4.95 -6.10
CA GLY A 59 0.33 4.93 -6.60
C GLY A 59 -0.08 3.51 -6.97
N ILE A 60 -1.38 3.22 -6.87
CA ILE A 60 -1.95 1.94 -7.28
C ILE A 60 -3.20 2.22 -8.13
N GLU A 61 -3.26 1.62 -9.30
CA GLU A 61 -4.45 1.54 -10.13
C GLU A 61 -5.11 0.18 -9.96
N PHE A 62 -6.43 0.17 -9.75
CA PHE A 62 -7.18 -1.05 -9.53
C PHE A 62 -8.63 -0.93 -10.01
N GLU A 63 -9.24 -2.07 -10.32
CA GLU A 63 -10.60 -2.14 -10.85
C GLU A 63 -11.64 -2.58 -9.81
N CYS A 64 -12.87 -2.13 -9.99
CA CYS A 64 -14.02 -2.44 -9.16
C CYS A 64 -15.25 -2.89 -9.96
N GLY A 65 -15.03 -3.71 -10.99
CA GLY A 65 -16.03 -3.99 -12.01
C GLY A 65 -15.96 -2.92 -13.09
N ASP A 66 -17.01 -2.13 -13.26
CA ASP A 66 -17.10 -1.13 -14.35
C ASP A 66 -16.41 0.21 -14.05
N CYS A 67 -15.57 0.25 -13.01
CA CYS A 67 -14.87 1.45 -12.56
C CYS A 67 -13.38 1.18 -12.37
N CYS A 68 -12.56 2.15 -12.76
CA CYS A 68 -11.13 2.17 -12.49
C CYS A 68 -10.86 3.19 -11.37
N LYS A 69 -10.03 2.81 -10.41
CA LYS A 69 -9.65 3.66 -9.28
C LYS A 69 -8.15 3.83 -9.28
N LYS A 70 -7.71 5.06 -9.04
CA LYS A 70 -6.29 5.40 -8.87
C LYS A 70 -6.10 6.00 -7.50
N VAL A 71 -5.34 5.33 -6.64
CA VAL A 71 -4.91 5.85 -5.35
C VAL A 71 -3.45 6.30 -5.44
N ILE A 72 -3.13 7.43 -4.83
CA ILE A 72 -1.78 8.04 -4.85
C ILE A 72 -1.40 8.57 -3.47
N ASN A 73 -0.17 9.08 -3.38
CA ASN A 73 0.43 9.64 -2.16
C ASN A 73 0.71 8.57 -1.08
N GLY A 74 0.89 7.31 -1.50
CA GLY A 74 1.41 6.28 -0.63
C GLY A 74 2.91 6.46 -0.38
N SER A 75 3.36 6.09 0.81
CA SER A 75 4.78 6.04 1.20
C SER A 75 5.23 4.61 1.45
N LYS A 76 4.34 3.75 1.98
CA LYS A 76 4.65 2.34 2.25
C LYS A 76 3.63 1.45 1.57
N LEU A 77 4.13 0.43 0.88
CA LEU A 77 3.33 -0.64 0.26
C LEU A 77 3.88 -1.98 0.72
N PHE A 78 3.02 -2.81 1.29
CA PHE A 78 3.35 -4.19 1.67
C PHE A 78 2.19 -5.11 1.33
N PHE A 79 2.49 -6.40 1.26
CA PHE A 79 1.54 -7.42 0.87
C PHE A 79 1.22 -8.33 2.07
N ILE A 80 -0.05 -8.68 2.16
CA ILE A 80 -0.57 -9.73 3.05
C ILE A 80 -1.28 -10.76 2.14
N PRO A 81 -1.56 -11.99 2.61
CA PRO A 81 -2.15 -13.02 1.76
C PRO A 81 -3.40 -12.53 0.99
N GLY A 82 -3.27 -12.37 -0.33
CA GLY A 82 -4.33 -11.92 -1.23
C GLY A 82 -4.57 -10.41 -1.33
N PHE A 83 -3.86 -9.57 -0.55
CA PHE A 83 -4.09 -8.11 -0.54
C PHE A 83 -2.80 -7.30 -0.54
N ALA A 84 -2.85 -6.13 -1.17
CA ALA A 84 -1.86 -5.07 -1.06
C ALA A 84 -2.38 -3.99 -0.10
N VAL A 85 -1.51 -3.53 0.80
CA VAL A 85 -1.83 -2.48 1.77
C VAL A 85 -0.95 -1.26 1.47
N LEU A 86 -1.60 -0.13 1.21
CA LEU A 86 -0.94 1.14 0.94
C LEU A 86 -1.19 2.11 2.10
N LEU A 87 -0.11 2.68 2.63
CA LEU A 87 -0.14 3.67 3.70
C LEU A 87 0.55 4.97 3.26
N PRO A 88 0.02 6.15 3.60
CA PRO A 88 0.70 7.42 3.42
C PRO A 88 1.83 7.61 4.44
N ALA A 89 2.63 8.66 4.25
CA ALA A 89 3.58 9.09 5.27
C ALA A 89 2.85 9.54 6.56
N HIS A 90 3.56 9.57 7.68
CA HIS A 90 2.96 9.99 8.95
C HIS A 90 2.47 11.45 8.88
N GLY A 91 1.17 11.67 9.13
CA GLY A 91 0.53 12.98 9.05
C GLY A 91 -0.06 13.32 7.68
N ASP A 92 0.16 12.49 6.65
CA ASP A 92 -0.40 12.66 5.31
C ASP A 92 -1.68 11.82 5.09
N CYS A 93 -2.29 11.96 3.92
CA CYS A 93 -3.43 11.18 3.47
C CYS A 93 -3.22 10.63 2.05
N LEU A 94 -3.88 9.53 1.73
CA LEU A 94 -4.03 9.03 0.37
C LEU A 94 -5.13 9.80 -0.36
N PHE A 95 -4.94 9.98 -1.66
CA PHE A 95 -5.95 10.55 -2.55
C PHE A 95 -6.37 9.49 -3.55
N MET A 96 -7.67 9.24 -3.64
CA MET A 96 -8.24 8.34 -4.64
C MET A 96 -9.05 9.12 -5.66
N LYS A 97 -8.86 8.81 -6.93
CA LYS A 97 -9.72 9.22 -8.03
C LYS A 97 -10.50 8.02 -8.54
N VAL A 98 -11.80 8.18 -8.74
CA VAL A 98 -12.66 7.15 -9.33
C VAL A 98 -13.02 7.56 -10.75
N PHE A 99 -12.77 6.67 -11.70
CA PHE A 99 -13.07 6.85 -13.10
C PHE A 99 -14.15 5.85 -13.53
N SER A 100 -15.15 6.35 -14.27
CA SER A 100 -16.20 5.53 -14.88
C SER A 100 -16.51 6.08 -16.26
N GLY A 101 -16.57 5.21 -17.27
CA GLY A 101 -16.73 5.61 -18.67
C GLY A 101 -15.63 6.58 -19.16
N GLY A 102 -14.40 6.45 -18.65
CA GLY A 102 -13.28 7.33 -18.98
C GLY A 102 -13.34 8.73 -18.35
N LYS A 103 -14.34 9.02 -17.52
CA LYS A 103 -14.49 10.32 -16.85
C LYS A 103 -14.20 10.19 -15.37
N LEU A 104 -13.59 11.24 -14.80
CA LEU A 104 -13.45 11.38 -13.36
C LEU A 104 -14.83 11.64 -12.75
N VAL A 105 -15.30 10.75 -11.90
CA VAL A 105 -16.64 10.83 -11.27
C VAL A 105 -16.59 11.11 -9.78
N ASP A 106 -15.47 10.82 -9.11
CA ASP A 106 -15.31 11.03 -7.67
C ASP A 106 -13.85 11.24 -7.25
N LYS A 107 -13.66 11.95 -6.12
CA LYS A 107 -12.37 12.15 -5.44
C LYS A 107 -12.56 11.86 -3.95
N GLN A 108 -11.72 10.99 -3.39
CA GLN A 108 -11.78 10.61 -1.98
C GLN A 108 -10.42 10.82 -1.28
N ILE A 109 -10.47 11.14 0.01
CA ILE A 109 -9.29 11.27 0.88
C ILE A 109 -9.40 10.18 1.94
N MET A 110 -8.33 9.43 2.16
CA MET A 110 -8.30 8.31 3.11
C MET A 110 -6.96 8.15 3.80
N ARG A 111 -6.94 7.49 4.95
CA ARG A 111 -5.71 7.28 5.75
C ARG A 111 -4.95 6.01 5.39
N ALA A 112 -5.60 5.07 4.73
CA ALA A 112 -5.04 3.78 4.32
C ALA A 112 -5.98 3.15 3.29
N ILE A 113 -5.48 2.18 2.54
CA ILE A 113 -6.31 1.32 1.68
C ILE A 113 -5.76 -0.10 1.62
N ILE A 114 -6.68 -1.06 1.55
CA ILE A 114 -6.41 -2.48 1.34
C ILE A 114 -7.06 -2.86 0.01
N ILE A 115 -6.29 -3.42 -0.91
CA ILE A 115 -6.72 -3.72 -2.29
C ILE A 115 -6.46 -5.20 -2.58
N PRO A 116 -7.47 -5.96 -3.04
CA PRO A 116 -7.25 -7.33 -3.52
C PRO A 116 -6.22 -7.34 -4.65
N VAL A 117 -5.21 -8.20 -4.57
CA VAL A 117 -4.08 -8.19 -5.52
C VAL A 117 -4.55 -8.55 -6.94
N ASP A 118 -5.56 -9.41 -7.06
CA ASP A 118 -6.22 -9.81 -8.31
C ASP A 118 -6.94 -8.65 -9.03
N ARG A 119 -7.15 -7.53 -8.35
CA ARG A 119 -7.79 -6.33 -8.92
C ARG A 119 -6.81 -5.21 -9.26
N ILE A 120 -5.53 -5.37 -8.92
CA ILE A 120 -4.50 -4.37 -9.20
C ILE A 120 -4.14 -4.43 -10.69
N CYS A 121 -4.29 -3.30 -11.37
CA CYS A 121 -3.92 -3.13 -12.76
C CYS A 121 -2.47 -2.66 -12.89
N ALA A 122 -2.05 -1.73 -12.02
CA ALA A 122 -0.70 -1.18 -12.02
C ALA A 122 -0.28 -0.67 -10.63
N ILE A 123 1.02 -0.74 -10.37
CA ILE A 123 1.69 -0.08 -9.23
C ILE A 123 2.69 0.91 -9.82
N GLU A 124 2.59 2.16 -9.43
CA GLU A 124 3.40 3.27 -9.95
C GLU A 124 4.31 3.84 -8.86
N ILE A 125 5.55 4.13 -9.22
CA ILE A 125 6.49 4.89 -8.39
C ILE A 125 6.59 6.31 -8.95
N ASN A 126 6.44 7.29 -8.08
CA ASN A 126 6.28 8.70 -8.39
C ASN A 126 5.14 8.96 -9.40
N PRO A 127 3.90 8.54 -9.06
CA PRO A 127 2.77 8.73 -9.96
C PRO A 127 2.56 10.22 -10.24
N VAL A 128 2.50 10.57 -11.52
CA VAL A 128 2.13 11.93 -11.93
C VAL A 128 0.62 12.07 -11.80
N GLN A 129 0.18 13.09 -11.05
CA GLN A 129 -1.22 13.48 -11.09
C GLN A 129 -1.54 14.16 -12.41
N VAL A 130 -2.15 13.43 -13.33
CA VAL A 130 -2.87 14.03 -14.45
C VAL A 130 -4.31 14.22 -13.97
N ASP A 131 -4.72 15.48 -13.77
CA ASP A 131 -6.15 15.80 -13.78
C ASP A 131 -6.57 15.88 -15.26
N PRO A 132 -7.59 15.12 -15.70
CA PRO A 132 -8.11 15.21 -17.06
C PRO A 132 -8.75 16.57 -17.35
#